data_AF-A0AAE2C2L0-F1
#
_entry.id   AF-A0AAE2C2L0-F1
#
_cell.length_a   1.000
_cell.length_b   1.000
_cell.length_c   1.000
_cell.angle_alpha   90.00
_cell.angle_beta   90.00
_cell.angle_gamma   90.00
#
_symmetry.space_group_name_H-M   'P 1'
#
loop_
_entity.id
_entity.type
_entity.pdbx_description
1 polymer ?
#
loop_
_entity_poly.entity_id
_entity_poly.type
_entity_poly.pdbx_seq_one_letter_code
_entity_poly.pdbx_strand_id
1 'polypeptide(L)'
;MAASSRDSTSQYFKKGAEVEISSDEEGFRGSWYAGTVVRPPGNVKRGSAKLRPPPPREKRRSFKFSEEVDAYYSDGWWEGIITEVVGEDKYLVFFRGTREQIAFKASELRLHREWVHGKWVPPLEPAQDVTPEIELGQGMNAKESH
;
A
#
# COMPACT_ATOMS: atom_id res chain seq x y z
N MET A 1 -23.51 8.23 33.14
CA MET A 1 -23.32 8.70 31.75
C MET A 1 -22.13 7.94 31.17
N ALA A 2 -22.36 6.90 30.34
CA ALA A 2 -21.29 6.24 29.60
C ALA A 2 -21.60 6.40 28.11
N ALA A 3 -20.80 7.19 27.41
CA ALA A 3 -20.92 7.36 25.97
C ALA A 3 -20.53 6.04 25.31
N SER A 4 -21.50 5.39 24.68
CA SER A 4 -21.29 4.22 23.83
C SER A 4 -20.29 4.60 22.73
N SER A 5 -19.16 3.89 22.73
CA SER A 5 -18.14 3.96 21.70
C SER A 5 -18.81 3.72 20.35
N ARG A 6 -18.99 4.80 19.57
CA ARG A 6 -19.37 4.69 18.16
C ARG A 6 -18.21 3.99 17.47
N ASP A 7 -18.41 2.72 17.14
CA ASP A 7 -17.49 1.95 16.33
C ASP A 7 -17.27 2.72 15.01
N SER A 8 -16.12 3.42 14.91
CA SER A 8 -15.82 4.37 13.84
C SER A 8 -15.63 3.70 12.47
N THR A 9 -15.73 2.37 12.43
CA THR A 9 -15.71 1.55 11.22
C THR A 9 -17.00 1.68 10.39
N SER A 10 -18.12 2.06 11.01
CA SER A 10 -19.45 2.08 10.37
C SER A 10 -19.55 2.99 9.13
N GLN A 11 -18.80 4.10 9.08
CA GLN A 11 -18.86 5.03 7.95
C GLN A 11 -18.24 4.47 6.65
N TYR A 12 -17.28 3.54 6.76
CA TYR A 12 -16.55 2.99 5.61
C TYR A 12 -17.30 1.84 4.94
N PHE A 13 -18.26 1.22 5.63
CA PHE A 13 -18.94 0.00 5.17
C PHE A 13 -20.43 0.22 4.91
N LYS A 14 -20.77 1.37 4.31
CA LYS A 14 -22.13 1.65 3.81
C LYS A 14 -22.40 0.90 2.51
N LYS A 15 -23.69 0.69 2.19
CA LYS A 15 -24.08 0.09 0.90
C LYS A 15 -23.45 0.88 -0.27
N GLY A 16 -22.84 0.16 -1.21
CA GLY A 16 -22.14 0.71 -2.35
C GLY A 16 -20.70 1.14 -2.08
N ALA A 17 -20.20 1.05 -0.83
CA ALA A 17 -18.80 1.32 -0.55
C ALA A 17 -17.90 0.25 -1.17
N GLU A 18 -16.81 0.69 -1.81
CA GLU A 18 -15.71 -0.17 -2.23
C GLU A 18 -14.91 -0.63 -1.01
N VAL A 19 -14.49 -1.88 -1.02
CA VAL A 19 -13.75 -2.52 0.08
C VAL A 19 -12.75 -3.51 -0.47
N GLU A 20 -11.78 -3.87 0.37
CA GLU A 20 -10.98 -5.08 0.19
C GLU A 20 -11.35 -6.09 1.27
N ILE A 21 -11.39 -7.37 0.87
CA ILE A 21 -11.72 -8.51 1.72
C ILE A 21 -10.55 -9.49 1.72
N SER A 22 -10.16 -9.96 2.90
CA SER A 22 -9.20 -11.06 3.05
C SER A 22 -9.84 -12.21 3.82
N SER A 23 -9.30 -13.42 3.61
CA SER A 23 -9.68 -14.63 4.35
C SER A 23 -8.43 -15.28 4.96
N ASP A 24 -8.58 -15.88 6.14
CA ASP A 24 -7.55 -16.71 6.77
C ASP A 24 -7.62 -18.18 6.31
N GLU A 25 -8.49 -18.52 5.34
CA GLU A 25 -8.56 -19.83 4.69
C GLU A 25 -7.25 -20.15 3.95
N GLU A 26 -6.84 -21.41 3.98
CA GLU A 26 -5.66 -21.87 3.26
C GLU A 26 -5.77 -21.55 1.76
N GLY A 27 -4.67 -21.10 1.15
CA GLY A 27 -4.66 -20.63 -0.23
C GLY A 27 -5.12 -19.18 -0.43
N PHE A 28 -5.77 -18.54 0.55
CA PHE A 28 -6.18 -17.12 0.47
C PHE A 28 -5.45 -16.22 1.47
N ARG A 29 -4.63 -16.77 2.37
CA ARG A 29 -3.86 -16.00 3.35
C ARG A 29 -2.92 -15.02 2.67
N GLY A 30 -2.92 -13.78 3.17
CA GLY A 30 -2.09 -12.70 2.63
C GLY A 30 -2.65 -12.05 1.36
N SER A 31 -3.83 -12.46 0.89
CA SER A 31 -4.48 -11.87 -0.28
C SER A 31 -5.65 -10.95 0.08
N TRP A 32 -5.83 -9.90 -0.71
CA TRP A 32 -6.91 -8.93 -0.61
C TRP A 32 -7.64 -8.81 -1.95
N TYR A 33 -8.94 -9.08 -1.96
CA TYR A 33 -9.78 -8.99 -3.15
C TYR A 33 -10.68 -7.77 -3.08
N ALA A 34 -10.79 -7.06 -4.21
CA ALA A 34 -11.70 -5.92 -4.33
C ALA A 34 -13.16 -6.39 -4.28
N GLY A 35 -14.02 -5.60 -3.64
CA GLY A 35 -15.44 -5.87 -3.58
C GLY A 35 -16.27 -4.63 -3.29
N THR A 36 -17.59 -4.83 -3.25
CA THR A 36 -18.55 -3.76 -2.96
C THR A 36 -19.53 -4.21 -1.89
N VAL A 37 -19.78 -3.35 -0.91
CA VAL A 37 -20.74 -3.62 0.15
C VAL A 37 -22.16 -3.63 -0.42
N VAL A 38 -22.78 -4.80 -0.55
CA VAL A 38 -24.19 -4.93 -0.95
C VAL A 38 -25.13 -4.66 0.24
N ARG A 39 -24.72 -5.08 1.43
CA ARG A 39 -25.41 -4.82 2.70
C ARG A 39 -24.39 -4.47 3.78
N PRO A 40 -24.61 -3.39 4.55
CA PRO A 40 -23.73 -3.06 5.66
C PRO A 40 -23.61 -4.24 6.63
N PRO A 41 -22.43 -4.41 7.22
CA PRO A 41 -22.26 -5.30 8.36
C PRO A 41 -23.31 -5.08 9.45
N GLY A 42 -24.09 -6.11 9.79
CA GLY A 42 -24.82 -6.11 11.06
C GLY A 42 -23.89 -6.43 12.24
N ASN A 43 -24.36 -6.27 13.48
CA ASN A 43 -23.64 -6.65 14.71
C ASN A 43 -23.51 -8.18 14.92
N VAL A 44 -23.58 -8.97 13.85
CA VAL A 44 -23.44 -10.42 13.93
C VAL A 44 -21.95 -10.73 13.97
N LYS A 45 -21.53 -11.66 14.86
CA LYS A 45 -20.17 -12.21 14.84
C LYS A 45 -19.93 -12.83 13.46
N ARG A 46 -19.28 -12.08 12.58
CA ARG A 46 -18.92 -12.54 11.23
C ARG A 46 -17.73 -13.48 11.34
N GLY A 47 -17.62 -14.41 10.39
CA GLY A 47 -16.49 -15.32 10.29
C GLY A 47 -15.15 -14.59 10.19
N SER A 48 -14.06 -15.34 10.06
CA SER A 48 -12.66 -14.88 10.02
C SER A 48 -12.29 -13.92 8.88
N ALA A 49 -13.26 -13.37 8.13
CA ALA A 49 -13.01 -12.43 7.06
C ALA A 49 -12.65 -11.04 7.61
N LYS A 50 -11.57 -10.45 7.09
CA LYS A 50 -11.15 -9.09 7.43
C LYS A 50 -11.63 -8.14 6.33
N LEU A 51 -12.05 -6.95 6.72
CA LEU A 51 -12.53 -5.91 5.80
C LEU A 51 -11.76 -4.62 6.01
N ARG A 52 -11.39 -3.96 4.92
CA ARG A 52 -10.79 -2.63 4.91
C ARG A 52 -11.30 -1.81 3.73
N PRO A 53 -11.25 -0.46 3.77
CA PRO A 53 -11.41 0.33 2.55
C PRO A 53 -10.28 0.02 1.55
N PRO A 54 -10.35 0.49 0.29
CA PRO A 54 -9.20 0.47 -0.61
C PRO A 54 -8.07 1.35 -0.06
N PRO A 55 -6.79 0.94 -0.15
CA PRO A 55 -5.68 1.79 0.25
C PRO A 55 -5.62 3.06 -0.60
N PRO A 56 -5.08 4.16 -0.03
CA PRO A 56 -4.91 5.40 -0.77
C PRO A 56 -4.06 5.16 -2.02
N ARG A 57 -4.45 5.79 -3.14
CA ARG A 57 -3.73 5.66 -4.40
C ARG A 57 -2.37 6.34 -4.30
N GLU A 58 -1.29 5.57 -4.40
CA GLU A 58 0.06 6.11 -4.55
C GLU A 58 0.35 6.50 -6.00
N LYS A 59 1.18 7.52 -6.19
CA LYS A 59 1.78 7.83 -7.49
C LYS A 59 2.84 6.77 -7.82
N ARG A 60 3.33 6.76 -9.06
CA ARG A 60 4.44 5.89 -9.47
C ARG A 60 5.62 6.08 -8.52
N ARG A 61 6.05 4.98 -7.88
CA ARG A 61 7.23 4.92 -7.02
C ARG A 61 8.14 3.80 -7.47
N SER A 62 9.43 3.92 -7.17
CA SER A 62 10.38 2.82 -7.23
C SER A 62 10.42 2.09 -5.89
N PHE A 63 10.54 0.77 -5.93
CA PHE A 63 10.71 -0.04 -4.73
C PHE A 63 12.19 -0.41 -4.49
N LYS A 64 12.53 -0.74 -3.25
CA LYS A 64 13.86 -1.14 -2.80
C LYS A 64 13.85 -2.58 -2.32
N PHE A 65 15.03 -3.21 -2.34
CA PHE A 65 15.23 -4.52 -1.72
C PHE A 65 14.70 -4.52 -0.28
N SER A 66 14.03 -5.60 0.09
CA SER A 66 13.40 -5.82 1.39
C SER A 66 12.17 -4.95 1.73
N GLU A 67 11.63 -4.15 0.80
CA GLU A 67 10.33 -3.49 1.02
C GLU A 67 9.17 -4.50 0.95
N GLU A 68 8.20 -4.33 1.84
CA GLU A 68 6.95 -5.09 1.84
C GLU A 68 5.96 -4.45 0.86
N VAL A 69 5.41 -5.27 -0.02
CA VAL A 69 4.52 -4.84 -1.10
C VAL A 69 3.28 -5.72 -1.16
N ASP A 70 2.20 -5.20 -1.71
CA ASP A 70 1.17 -6.04 -2.27
C ASP A 70 1.36 -6.11 -3.80
N ALA A 71 1.43 -7.31 -4.34
CA ALA A 71 1.51 -7.55 -5.78
C ALA A 71 0.16 -7.96 -6.34
N TYR A 72 -0.24 -7.37 -7.47
CA TYR A 72 -1.49 -7.72 -8.13
C TYR A 72 -1.31 -9.00 -8.95
N TYR A 73 -1.96 -10.07 -8.53
CA TYR A 73 -1.87 -11.39 -9.13
C TYR A 73 -3.17 -12.19 -8.90
N SER A 74 -3.64 -12.92 -9.92
CA SER A 74 -4.88 -13.72 -9.85
C SER A 74 -6.10 -12.94 -9.28
N ASP A 75 -6.32 -11.73 -9.81
CA ASP A 75 -7.39 -10.80 -9.44
C ASP A 75 -7.38 -10.31 -7.97
N GLY A 76 -6.29 -10.56 -7.23
CA GLY A 76 -6.10 -10.11 -5.86
C GLY A 76 -4.77 -9.39 -5.65
N TRP A 77 -4.66 -8.71 -4.50
CA TRP A 77 -3.43 -8.08 -4.01
C TRP A 77 -2.77 -8.99 -2.97
N TRP A 78 -1.58 -9.50 -3.26
CA TRP A 78 -0.88 -10.50 -2.46
C TRP A 78 0.33 -9.90 -1.76
N GLU A 79 0.38 -10.06 -0.44
CA GLU A 79 1.52 -9.64 0.39
C GLU A 79 2.80 -10.40 0.00
N GLY A 80 3.85 -9.65 -0.29
CA GLY A 80 5.17 -10.17 -0.62
C GLY A 80 6.29 -9.20 -0.24
N ILE A 81 7.53 -9.62 -0.47
CA ILE A 81 8.72 -8.82 -0.19
C ILE A 81 9.59 -8.70 -1.43
N ILE A 82 10.13 -7.51 -1.70
CA ILE A 82 11.10 -7.32 -2.78
C ILE A 82 12.39 -8.06 -2.43
N THR A 83 12.76 -9.05 -3.24
CA THR A 83 14.02 -9.78 -3.10
C THR A 83 15.06 -9.36 -4.13
N GLU A 84 14.66 -8.68 -5.20
CA GLU A 84 15.60 -8.17 -6.19
C GLU A 84 15.01 -6.98 -6.96
N VAL A 85 15.87 -6.03 -7.30
CA VAL A 85 15.56 -4.93 -8.23
C VAL A 85 16.36 -5.20 -9.50
N VAL A 86 15.68 -5.66 -10.55
CA VAL A 86 16.31 -6.17 -11.79
C VAL A 86 16.56 -5.03 -12.79
N GLY A 87 15.88 -3.90 -12.64
CA GLY A 87 16.02 -2.71 -13.46
C GLY A 87 15.15 -1.56 -12.95
N GLU A 88 14.88 -0.57 -13.79
CA GLU A 88 14.11 0.63 -13.39
C GLU A 88 12.62 0.34 -13.09
N ASP A 89 12.03 -0.66 -13.77
CA ASP A 89 10.59 -0.99 -13.67
C ASP A 89 10.35 -2.50 -13.54
N LYS A 90 11.30 -3.24 -12.93
CA LYS A 90 11.16 -4.68 -12.75
C LYS A 90 11.71 -5.14 -11.41
N TYR A 91 10.88 -5.87 -10.68
CA TYR A 91 11.14 -6.33 -9.32
C TYR A 91 10.84 -7.82 -9.19
N LEU A 92 11.68 -8.55 -8.45
CA LEU A 92 11.35 -9.90 -8.00
C LEU A 92 10.71 -9.83 -6.62
N VAL A 93 9.51 -10.38 -6.50
CA VAL A 93 8.75 -10.44 -5.26
C VAL A 93 8.68 -11.87 -4.78
N PHE A 94 9.04 -12.10 -3.52
CA PHE A 94 8.89 -13.39 -2.85
C PHE A 94 7.63 -13.43 -2.01
N PHE A 95 6.80 -14.47 -2.24
CA PHE A 95 5.58 -14.72 -1.49
C PHE A 95 5.83 -15.79 -0.42
N ARG A 96 5.78 -15.40 0.85
CA ARG A 96 6.08 -16.32 1.97
C ARG A 96 5.12 -17.51 2.04
N GLY A 97 3.85 -17.29 1.66
CA GLY A 97 2.80 -18.31 1.71
C GLY A 97 3.02 -19.47 0.73
N THR A 98 3.34 -19.16 -0.53
CA THR A 98 3.56 -20.16 -1.59
C THR A 98 5.04 -20.52 -1.78
N ARG A 99 5.95 -19.74 -1.19
CA ARG A 99 7.42 -19.83 -1.39
C ARG A 99 7.84 -19.62 -2.85
N GLU A 100 7.05 -18.88 -3.60
CA GLU A 100 7.33 -18.53 -4.99
C GLU A 100 8.04 -17.18 -5.07
N GLN A 101 8.82 -16.99 -6.13
CA GLN A 101 9.42 -15.72 -6.51
C GLN A 101 8.99 -15.39 -7.93
N ILE A 102 8.35 -14.22 -8.13
CA ILE A 102 7.75 -13.84 -9.40
C ILE A 102 8.17 -12.41 -9.76
N ALA A 103 8.34 -12.14 -11.05
CA ALA A 103 8.72 -10.82 -11.54
C ALA A 103 7.50 -9.94 -11.83
N PHE A 104 7.52 -8.70 -11.35
CA PHE A 104 6.46 -7.70 -11.53
C PHE A 104 7.01 -6.36 -11.98
N LYS A 105 6.16 -5.56 -12.64
CA LYS A 105 6.41 -4.13 -12.91
C LYS A 105 6.01 -3.26 -11.73
N ALA A 106 6.52 -2.02 -11.65
CA ALA A 106 6.09 -1.09 -10.61
C ALA A 106 4.57 -0.84 -10.63
N SER A 107 3.94 -0.89 -11.81
CA SER A 107 2.49 -0.72 -11.96
C SER A 107 1.63 -1.85 -11.39
N GLU A 108 2.24 -3.01 -11.13
CA GLU A 108 1.58 -4.20 -10.57
C GLU A 108 1.83 -4.32 -9.06
N LEU A 109 2.56 -3.37 -8.48
CA LEU A 109 2.92 -3.34 -7.08
C LEU A 109 2.33 -2.11 -6.39
N ARG A 110 2.04 -2.24 -5.10
CA ARG A 110 1.79 -1.13 -4.19
C ARG A 110 2.50 -1.38 -2.88
N LEU A 111 2.79 -0.32 -2.12
CA LEU A 111 3.32 -0.48 -0.78
C LEU A 111 2.33 -1.28 0.08
N HIS A 112 2.82 -2.30 0.79
CA HIS A 112 1.99 -3.02 1.75
C HIS A 112 1.58 -2.08 2.88
N ARG A 113 0.29 -2.05 3.20
CA ARG A 113 -0.28 -1.22 4.27
C ARG A 113 -1.30 -2.02 5.05
N GLU A 114 -1.29 -1.85 6.37
CA GLU A 114 -2.29 -2.38 7.27
C GLU A 114 -3.37 -1.32 7.56
N TRP A 115 -4.62 -1.77 7.69
CA TRP A 115 -5.74 -0.92 8.14
C TRP A 115 -5.99 -1.16 9.62
N VAL A 116 -5.53 -0.23 10.45
CA VAL A 116 -5.54 -0.35 11.92
C VAL A 116 -6.27 0.85 12.51
N HIS A 117 -7.30 0.59 13.32
CA HIS A 117 -8.08 1.62 14.03
C HIS A 117 -8.57 2.78 13.13
N GLY A 118 -8.98 2.48 11.90
CA GLY A 118 -9.49 3.49 10.98
C GLY A 118 -8.41 4.31 10.25
N LYS A 119 -7.16 3.83 10.24
CA LYS A 119 -6.02 4.49 9.58
C LYS A 119 -5.17 3.48 8.82
N TRP A 120 -4.55 3.94 7.74
CA TRP A 120 -3.53 3.18 7.01
C TRP A 120 -2.16 3.31 7.67
N VAL A 121 -1.47 2.18 7.83
CA VAL A 121 -0.12 2.10 8.41
C VAL A 121 0.78 1.31 7.44
N PRO A 122 1.94 1.84 7.02
CA PRO A 122 2.38 3.23 7.21
C PRO A 122 1.36 4.22 6.61
N PRO A 123 1.41 5.53 6.96
CA PRO A 123 0.56 6.56 6.36
C PRO A 123 1.00 6.91 4.93
N LEU A 124 0.14 7.53 4.13
CA LEU A 124 0.51 7.97 2.77
C LEU A 124 1.62 9.02 2.89
N GLU A 125 2.75 8.83 2.22
CA GLU A 125 3.78 9.85 2.19
C GLU A 125 3.23 11.08 1.45
N PRO A 126 3.35 12.30 2.02
CA PRO A 126 3.02 13.50 1.28
C PRO A 126 3.93 13.56 0.05
N ALA A 127 3.37 13.93 -1.11
CA ALA A 127 4.16 14.09 -2.33
C ALA A 127 5.33 15.04 -2.03
N GLN A 128 6.57 14.59 -2.23
CA GLN A 128 7.73 15.47 -2.13
C GLN A 128 7.58 16.53 -3.22
N ASP A 129 7.20 17.74 -2.84
CA ASP A 129 7.37 18.92 -3.69
C ASP A 129 8.87 19.11 -3.88
N VAL A 130 9.36 18.70 -5.05
CA VAL A 130 10.68 19.05 -5.54
C VAL A 130 10.70 20.56 -5.79
N THR A 131 11.11 21.34 -4.81
CA THR A 131 11.59 22.70 -5.08
C THR A 131 12.95 22.58 -5.77
N PRO A 132 13.11 23.01 -7.05
CA PRO A 132 14.44 23.04 -7.65
C PRO A 132 15.25 24.13 -6.94
N GLU A 133 16.23 23.71 -6.16
CA GLU A 133 17.26 24.60 -5.61
C GLU A 133 18.20 24.97 -6.75
N ILE A 134 18.04 26.20 -7.25
CA ILE A 134 18.88 26.75 -8.31
C ILE A 134 20.24 27.04 -7.68
N GLU A 135 21.26 26.22 -7.98
CA GLU A 135 22.65 26.53 -7.63
C GLU A 135 23.12 27.78 -8.37
N LEU A 136 23.15 28.92 -7.68
CA LEU A 136 23.85 30.12 -8.13
C LEU A 136 25.34 30.04 -7.73
N GLY A 137 26.15 29.52 -8.65
CA GLY A 137 27.44 30.13 -9.03
C GLY A 137 28.70 29.83 -8.19
N GLN A 138 29.59 29.01 -8.75
CA GLN A 138 31.04 29.11 -8.50
C GLN A 138 31.76 29.77 -9.69
N GLY A 139 32.74 30.63 -9.39
CA GLY A 139 33.73 31.22 -10.30
C GLY A 139 33.59 32.74 -10.43
N MET A 140 34.57 33.61 -10.20
CA MET A 140 36.00 33.50 -10.52
C MET A 140 36.83 34.41 -9.61
N ASN A 141 37.99 33.91 -9.15
CA ASN A 141 39.10 34.70 -8.64
C ASN A 141 39.81 35.35 -9.84
N ALA A 142 39.99 36.67 -9.81
CA ALA A 142 40.97 37.35 -10.66
C ALA A 142 41.75 38.34 -9.78
N LYS A 143 43.04 38.06 -9.64
CA LYS A 143 44.02 38.98 -9.09
C LYS A 143 44.26 40.07 -10.12
N GLU A 144 44.31 41.32 -9.70
CA GLU A 144 45.06 42.33 -10.44
C GLU A 144 45.81 43.24 -9.48
N SER A 145 47.03 43.57 -9.90
CA SER A 145 48.10 44.20 -9.15
C SER A 145 48.24 45.66 -9.60
N HIS A 146 48.21 46.62 -8.66
CA HIS A 146 49.16 47.73 -8.59
C HIS A 146 49.06 48.45 -7.25
#